data_AF-A0AA41VIX2-F1
#
_entry.id   AF-A0AA41VIX2-F1
#
_cell.length_a   1.000
_cell.length_b   1.000
_cell.length_c   1.000
_cell.angle_alpha   90.00
_cell.angle_beta   90.00
_cell.angle_gamma   90.00
#
_symmetry.space_group_name_H-M   'P 1'
#
loop_
_entity.id
_entity.type
_entity.pdbx_description
1 polymer ?
#
loop_
_entity_poly.entity_id
_entity_poly.type
_entity_poly.pdbx_seq_one_letter_code
_entity_poly.pdbx_strand_id
1 'polypeptide(L)'
;MEYPKSSVLLVISVLLISSCIPVSYSAKKPVLTARKEDIPFIKCQVCEKLASQLYQQVDKKQTQISPKKVTEFDIIEIAENVCNLKKEEGDWILKIDIVENGKKLELVEQDTEGECHSECKTIERACQEILGLSDTDVAEYMFKAKPKIDLLVKYLCKDLTKACSVKPPAVPKMEISRYTIFSLKKKGISGAI
;
A
#
# COMPACT_ATOMS: atom_id res chain seq x y z
N MET A 1 30.96 -28.23 62.41
CA MET A 1 31.28 -27.48 61.17
C MET A 1 30.25 -26.38 61.03
N GLU A 2 30.56 -25.18 61.52
CA GLU A 2 29.69 -24.01 61.35
C GLU A 2 30.01 -23.37 60.00
N TYR A 3 29.07 -23.50 59.05
CA TYR A 3 29.17 -22.80 57.78
C TYR A 3 28.93 -21.30 58.01
N PRO A 4 29.82 -20.40 57.55
CA PRO A 4 29.67 -18.97 57.80
C PRO A 4 28.41 -18.45 57.08
N LYS A 5 27.44 -17.96 57.86
CA LYS A 5 26.18 -17.36 57.39
C LYS A 5 26.37 -16.28 56.32
N SER A 6 27.54 -15.63 56.31
CA SER A 6 27.95 -14.63 55.31
C SER A 6 28.09 -15.21 53.88
N SER A 7 28.60 -16.43 53.75
CA SER A 7 28.79 -17.09 52.44
C SER A 7 27.47 -17.56 51.84
N VAL A 8 26.47 -17.91 52.66
CA VAL A 8 25.12 -18.30 52.20
C VAL A 8 24.36 -17.07 51.69
N LEU A 9 24.50 -15.92 52.34
CA LEU A 9 23.88 -14.66 51.93
C LEU A 9 24.41 -14.15 50.58
N LEU A 10 25.72 -14.29 50.33
CA LEU A 10 26.35 -13.91 49.07
C LEU A 10 25.85 -14.75 47.88
N VAL A 11 25.68 -16.06 48.08
CA VAL A 11 25.19 -16.97 47.03
C VAL A 11 23.71 -16.70 46.70
N ILE A 12 22.89 -16.38 47.70
CA ILE A 12 21.47 -16.01 47.50
C ILE A 12 21.35 -14.68 46.75
N SER A 13 22.18 -13.68 47.08
CA SER A 13 22.20 -12.40 46.35
C SER A 13 22.58 -12.55 44.87
N VAL A 14 23.54 -13.43 44.54
CA VAL A 14 23.96 -13.66 43.15
C VAL A 14 22.88 -14.38 42.33
N LEU A 15 22.16 -15.33 42.94
CA LEU A 15 21.07 -16.06 42.28
C LEU A 15 19.86 -15.17 41.97
N LEU A 16 19.55 -14.18 42.82
CA LEU A 16 18.45 -13.24 42.60
C LEU A 16 18.73 -12.29 41.42
N ILE A 17 19.99 -11.88 41.21
CA ILE A 17 20.38 -10.96 40.12
C ILE A 17 20.31 -11.66 38.74
N SER A 18 20.51 -12.99 38.68
CA SER A 18 20.47 -13.75 37.42
C SER A 18 19.05 -13.93 36.85
N SER A 19 17.99 -13.62 37.61
CA SER A 19 16.59 -13.77 37.19
C SER A 19 16.01 -12.54 36.48
N CYS A 20 16.78 -11.43 36.40
CA CYS A 20 16.30 -10.14 35.89
C CYS A 20 16.72 -9.83 34.44
N ILE A 21 17.18 -10.80 33.66
CA ILE A 21 17.41 -10.57 32.21
C ILE A 21 16.16 -11.05 31.47
N PRO A 22 15.25 -10.15 31.05
CA PRO A 22 14.24 -10.54 30.08
C PRO A 22 14.99 -10.93 28.81
N VAL A 23 14.97 -12.22 28.48
CA VAL A 23 15.33 -12.70 27.15
C VAL A 23 14.30 -12.10 26.21
N SER A 24 14.62 -10.93 25.66
CA SER A 24 13.85 -10.31 24.60
C SER A 24 14.03 -11.14 23.34
N TYR A 25 13.19 -12.17 23.19
CA TYR A 25 12.94 -12.79 21.90
C TYR A 25 12.36 -11.69 20.99
N SER A 26 13.25 -11.04 20.24
CA SER A 26 12.89 -10.17 19.13
C SER A 26 12.25 -11.05 18.05
N ALA A 27 10.94 -11.28 18.18
CA ALA A 27 10.15 -11.79 17.08
C ALA A 27 10.30 -10.79 15.93
N LYS A 28 11.03 -11.17 14.87
CA LYS A 28 11.12 -10.36 13.67
C LYS A 28 9.69 -10.06 13.21
N LYS A 29 9.30 -8.77 13.20
CA LYS A 29 8.00 -8.35 12.67
C LYS A 29 7.85 -8.99 11.27
N PRO A 30 6.72 -9.65 10.98
CA PRO A 30 6.52 -10.25 9.66
C PRO A 30 6.68 -9.15 8.61
N VAL A 31 7.58 -9.37 7.65
CA VAL A 31 7.74 -8.47 6.51
C VAL A 31 6.46 -8.62 5.70
N LEU A 32 5.65 -7.56 5.68
CA LEU A 32 4.43 -7.51 4.90
C LEU A 32 4.83 -7.38 3.42
N THR A 33 4.62 -8.43 2.65
CA THR A 33 4.99 -8.53 1.23
C THR A 33 3.77 -8.40 0.33
N ALA A 34 4.00 -7.85 -0.86
CA ALA A 34 3.02 -7.79 -1.93
C ALA A 34 2.65 -9.20 -2.42
N ARG A 35 1.36 -9.44 -2.68
CA ARG A 35 0.85 -10.65 -3.33
C ARG A 35 0.84 -10.46 -4.84
N LYS A 36 1.90 -10.95 -5.49
CA LYS A 36 2.09 -10.76 -6.93
C LYS A 36 1.04 -11.51 -7.76
N GLU A 37 0.50 -12.59 -7.20
CA GLU A 37 -0.57 -13.38 -7.79
C GLU A 37 -1.88 -12.59 -7.98
N ASP A 38 -2.12 -11.56 -7.17
CA ASP A 38 -3.36 -10.78 -7.23
C ASP A 38 -3.30 -9.64 -8.27
N ILE A 39 -2.09 -9.24 -8.67
CA ILE A 39 -1.84 -8.12 -9.60
C ILE A 39 -2.62 -8.27 -10.92
N PRO A 40 -2.64 -9.43 -11.61
CA PRO A 40 -3.38 -9.59 -12.86
C PRO A 40 -4.88 -9.28 -12.74
N PHE A 41 -5.48 -9.44 -11.56
CA PHE A 41 -6.90 -9.22 -11.33
C PHE A 41 -7.23 -7.74 -11.04
N ILE A 42 -6.29 -6.99 -10.46
CA ILE A 42 -6.50 -5.60 -10.05
C ILE A 42 -5.79 -4.57 -10.94
N LYS A 43 -4.86 -4.99 -11.83
CA LYS A 43 -3.97 -4.10 -12.59
C LYS A 43 -4.70 -2.95 -13.29
N CYS A 44 -5.81 -3.23 -13.97
CA CYS A 44 -6.57 -2.19 -14.65
C CYS A 44 -7.22 -1.20 -13.65
N GLN A 45 -7.81 -1.70 -12.56
CA GLN A 45 -8.41 -0.86 -11.52
C GLN A 45 -7.36 0.05 -10.84
N VAL A 46 -6.17 -0.49 -10.57
CA VAL A 46 -5.04 0.29 -10.04
C VAL A 46 -4.64 1.39 -11.04
N CYS A 47 -4.59 1.09 -12.34
CA CYS A 47 -4.26 2.09 -13.35
C CYS A 47 -5.28 3.24 -13.41
N GLU A 48 -6.57 2.92 -13.36
CA GLU A 48 -7.64 3.92 -13.40
C GLU A 48 -7.59 4.83 -12.16
N LYS A 49 -7.38 4.26 -10.97
CA LYS A 49 -7.16 5.02 -9.73
C LYS A 49 -5.91 5.88 -9.82
N LEU A 50 -4.80 5.32 -10.28
CA LEU A 50 -3.54 6.03 -10.46
C LEU A 50 -3.70 7.25 -11.39
N ALA A 51 -4.34 7.10 -12.55
CA ALA A 51 -4.58 8.22 -13.46
C ALA A 51 -5.42 9.33 -12.79
N SER A 52 -6.43 8.95 -11.99
CA SER A 52 -7.20 9.90 -11.20
C SER A 52 -6.34 10.63 -10.17
N GLN A 53 -5.44 9.93 -9.49
CA GLN A 53 -4.57 10.50 -8.46
C GLN A 53 -3.54 11.46 -9.06
N LEU A 54 -2.92 11.11 -10.19
CA LEU A 54 -2.06 12.03 -10.95
C LEU A 54 -2.80 13.32 -11.28
N TYR A 55 -4.01 13.22 -11.84
CA TYR A 55 -4.82 14.40 -12.19
C TYR A 55 -5.13 15.27 -10.96
N GLN A 56 -5.61 14.65 -9.88
CA GLN A 56 -6.00 15.37 -8.66
C GLN A 56 -4.82 16.02 -7.95
N GLN A 57 -3.66 15.36 -7.88
CA GLN A 57 -2.49 15.91 -7.20
C GLN A 57 -1.85 17.05 -8.00
N VAL A 58 -1.84 16.99 -9.33
CA VAL A 58 -1.41 18.10 -10.19
C VAL A 58 -2.34 19.31 -10.03
N ASP A 59 -3.66 19.09 -9.99
CA ASP A 59 -4.65 20.15 -9.77
C ASP A 59 -4.54 20.78 -8.36
N LYS A 60 -4.33 19.94 -7.33
CA LYS A 60 -4.03 20.38 -5.95
C LYS A 60 -2.78 21.25 -5.93
N LYS A 61 -1.68 20.82 -6.57
CA LYS A 61 -0.43 21.60 -6.64
C LYS A 61 -0.65 22.92 -7.37
N GLN A 62 -1.40 22.93 -8.48
CA GLN A 62 -1.75 24.15 -9.21
C GLN A 62 -2.54 25.15 -8.36
N THR A 63 -3.47 24.66 -7.53
CA THR A 63 -4.22 25.50 -6.60
C THR A 63 -3.32 26.09 -5.52
N GLN A 64 -2.38 25.31 -4.99
CA GLN A 64 -1.46 25.75 -3.92
C GLN A 64 -0.45 26.81 -4.37
N ILE A 65 0.05 26.74 -5.61
CA ILE A 65 1.11 27.64 -6.10
C ILE A 65 0.57 28.83 -6.92
N SER A 66 -0.75 28.91 -7.11
CA SER A 66 -1.39 30.01 -7.84
C SER A 66 -0.96 31.38 -7.28
N PRO A 67 -0.60 32.37 -8.12
CA PRO A 67 -0.80 32.43 -9.57
C PRO A 67 0.34 31.81 -10.42
N LYS A 68 1.34 31.18 -9.81
CA LYS A 68 2.38 30.46 -10.56
C LYS A 68 1.76 29.24 -11.25
N LYS A 69 2.40 28.79 -12.34
CA LYS A 69 1.96 27.61 -13.08
C LYS A 69 2.80 26.40 -12.68
N VAL A 70 2.15 25.24 -12.60
CA VAL A 70 2.83 23.96 -12.43
C VAL A 70 3.76 23.73 -13.64
N THR A 71 5.00 23.36 -13.35
CA THR A 71 6.00 23.03 -14.37
C THR A 71 5.95 21.54 -14.73
N GLU A 72 6.59 21.13 -15.82
CA GLU A 72 6.76 19.71 -16.15
C GLU A 72 7.50 18.95 -15.03
N PHE A 73 8.55 19.58 -14.47
CA PHE A 73 9.31 19.02 -13.35
C PHE A 73 8.43 18.75 -12.12
N ASP A 74 7.50 19.66 -11.82
CA ASP A 74 6.56 19.47 -10.72
C ASP A 74 5.65 18.25 -10.92
N ILE A 75 5.30 17.93 -12.18
CA ILE A 75 4.46 16.78 -12.52
C ILE A 75 5.28 15.49 -12.48
N ILE A 76 6.55 15.52 -12.92
CA ILE A 76 7.47 14.39 -12.79
C ILE A 76 7.62 14.01 -11.32
N GLU A 77 7.84 14.98 -10.43
CA GLU A 77 7.96 14.72 -8.99
C GLU A 77 6.71 14.04 -8.41
N ILE A 78 5.51 14.47 -8.84
CA ILE A 78 4.27 13.81 -8.45
C ILE A 78 4.23 12.37 -9.00
N ALA A 79 4.56 12.19 -10.28
CA ALA A 79 4.52 10.88 -10.93
C ALA A 79 5.53 9.87 -10.32
N GLU A 80 6.71 10.32 -9.91
CA GLU A 80 7.70 9.48 -9.24
C GLU A 80 7.24 9.04 -7.84
N ASN A 81 6.47 9.89 -7.14
CA ASN A 81 6.09 9.66 -5.74
C ASN A 81 4.68 9.08 -5.55
N VAL A 82 3.79 9.16 -6.55
CA VAL A 82 2.38 8.71 -6.44
C VAL A 82 2.22 7.21 -6.12
N CYS A 83 3.24 6.40 -6.41
CA CYS A 83 3.26 4.97 -6.06
C CYS A 83 4.10 4.66 -4.80
N ASN A 84 4.51 5.66 -4.02
CA ASN A 84 5.45 5.47 -2.90
C ASN A 84 4.75 5.65 -1.56
N LEU A 85 4.55 4.56 -0.80
CA LEU A 85 3.88 4.57 0.50
C LEU A 85 4.63 5.36 1.61
N LYS A 86 5.81 5.91 1.32
CA LYS A 86 6.57 6.79 2.24
C LYS A 86 6.41 8.28 1.92
N LYS A 87 5.52 8.61 0.97
CA LYS A 87 5.33 9.95 0.41
C LYS A 87 3.84 10.29 0.45
N GLU A 88 3.53 11.57 0.67
CA GLU A 88 2.13 12.04 0.73
C GLU A 88 1.39 11.71 -0.56
N GLU A 89 2.08 11.78 -1.69
CA GLU A 89 1.55 11.44 -3.01
C GLU A 89 1.08 9.98 -3.10
N GLY A 90 1.59 9.07 -2.26
CA GLY A 90 1.23 7.66 -2.19
C GLY A 90 0.14 7.33 -1.16
N ASP A 91 -0.29 8.28 -0.32
CA ASP A 91 -1.22 8.03 0.79
C ASP A 91 -2.60 7.55 0.34
N TRP A 92 -2.99 7.84 -0.90
CA TRP A 92 -4.24 7.33 -1.49
C TRP A 92 -4.33 5.80 -1.48
N ILE A 93 -3.18 5.09 -1.52
CA ILE A 93 -3.14 3.63 -1.46
C ILE A 93 -3.62 3.13 -0.09
N LEU A 94 -3.39 3.89 0.98
CA LEU A 94 -3.79 3.53 2.34
C LEU A 94 -5.31 3.60 2.57
N LYS A 95 -6.04 4.20 1.62
CA LYS A 95 -7.50 4.31 1.63
C LYS A 95 -8.18 3.25 0.78
N ILE A 96 -7.44 2.33 0.17
CA ILE A 96 -7.99 1.31 -0.72
C ILE A 96 -7.86 -0.07 -0.10
N ASP A 97 -8.96 -0.80 -0.13
CA ASP A 97 -9.03 -2.21 0.25
C ASP A 97 -9.20 -3.11 -0.98
N ILE A 98 -8.69 -4.34 -0.94
CA ILE A 98 -8.91 -5.36 -1.98
C ILE A 98 -9.97 -6.32 -1.46
N VAL A 99 -11.16 -6.32 -2.06
CA VAL A 99 -12.27 -7.17 -1.63
C VAL A 99 -12.56 -8.28 -2.65
N GLU A 100 -12.94 -9.45 -2.15
CA GLU A 100 -13.52 -10.52 -2.97
C GLU A 100 -14.99 -10.17 -3.29
N ASN A 101 -15.29 -10.03 -4.58
CA ASN A 101 -16.67 -9.94 -5.09
C ASN A 101 -16.93 -11.13 -6.03
N GLY A 102 -17.44 -12.22 -5.45
CA GLY A 102 -17.69 -13.46 -6.16
C GLY A 102 -16.41 -14.09 -6.70
N LYS A 103 -16.18 -14.00 -8.02
CA LYS A 103 -14.97 -14.51 -8.70
C LYS A 103 -14.05 -13.38 -9.18
N LYS A 104 -14.12 -12.21 -8.55
CA LYS A 104 -13.33 -11.03 -8.90
C LYS A 104 -12.70 -10.43 -7.64
N LEU A 105 -11.57 -9.77 -7.82
CA LEU A 105 -11.01 -8.83 -6.85
C LEU A 105 -11.42 -7.42 -7.26
N GLU A 106 -11.90 -6.64 -6.31
CA GLU A 106 -12.33 -5.27 -6.51
C GLU A 106 -11.60 -4.33 -5.55
N LEU A 107 -11.24 -3.14 -6.03
CA LEU A 107 -10.67 -2.09 -5.20
C LEU A 107 -11.81 -1.23 -4.63
N VAL A 108 -11.90 -1.16 -3.31
CA VAL A 108 -12.91 -0.38 -2.60
C VAL A 108 -12.25 0.73 -1.81
N GLU A 109 -12.61 1.97 -2.11
CA GLU A 109 -12.20 3.13 -1.31
C GLU A 109 -12.90 3.11 0.06
N GLN A 110 -12.13 3.45 1.09
CA GLN A 110 -12.57 3.60 2.46
C GLN A 110 -12.55 5.09 2.84
N ASP A 111 -13.40 5.47 3.78
CA ASP A 111 -13.48 6.86 4.25
C ASP A 111 -12.24 7.29 5.07
N THR A 112 -11.53 6.32 5.63
CA THR A 112 -10.35 6.53 6.51
C THR A 112 -9.15 5.71 6.06
N GLU A 113 -7.96 6.23 6.31
CA GLU A 113 -6.71 5.48 6.10
C GLU A 113 -6.62 4.29 7.05
N GLY A 114 -6.18 3.14 6.52
CA GLY A 114 -5.95 1.92 7.28
C GLY A 114 -4.47 1.65 7.53
N GLU A 115 -4.18 0.71 8.43
CA GLU A 115 -2.83 0.17 8.56
C GLU A 115 -2.41 -0.58 7.28
N CYS A 116 -1.22 -0.28 6.79
CA CYS A 116 -0.71 -0.88 5.58
C CYS A 116 -0.23 -2.33 5.81
N HIS A 117 -0.90 -3.28 5.15
CA HIS A 117 -0.55 -4.72 5.13
C HIS A 117 -0.22 -5.25 3.72
N SER A 118 -0.55 -6.50 3.41
CA SER A 118 -0.28 -7.07 2.08
C SER A 118 -1.08 -6.38 0.98
N GLU A 119 -2.27 -5.85 1.28
CA GLU A 119 -3.17 -5.19 0.31
C GLU A 119 -2.54 -3.91 -0.26
N CYS A 120 -2.21 -2.94 0.61
CA CYS A 120 -1.50 -1.72 0.18
C CYS A 120 -0.19 -2.05 -0.55
N LYS A 121 0.57 -3.08 -0.11
CA LYS A 121 1.83 -3.50 -0.76
C LYS A 121 1.58 -4.08 -2.14
N THR A 122 0.46 -4.76 -2.33
CA THR A 122 0.04 -5.30 -3.63
C THR A 122 -0.37 -4.19 -4.58
N ILE A 123 -1.11 -3.19 -4.09
CA ILE A 123 -1.48 -1.99 -4.85
C ILE A 123 -0.25 -1.16 -5.21
N GLU A 124 0.64 -0.89 -4.24
CA GLU A 124 1.94 -0.23 -4.45
C GLU A 124 2.74 -0.93 -5.55
N ARG A 125 2.86 -2.26 -5.46
CA ARG A 125 3.60 -3.04 -6.46
C ARG A 125 2.95 -2.95 -7.84
N ALA A 126 1.63 -3.08 -7.94
CA ALA A 126 0.90 -2.94 -9.19
C ALA A 126 1.05 -1.54 -9.79
N CYS A 127 1.00 -0.50 -8.95
CA CYS A 127 1.22 0.90 -9.33
C CYS A 127 2.61 1.09 -9.94
N GLN A 128 3.66 0.58 -9.28
CA GLN A 128 5.03 0.63 -9.78
C GLN A 128 5.21 -0.13 -11.10
N GLU A 129 4.52 -1.26 -11.30
CA GLU A 129 4.55 -2.00 -12.57
C GLU A 129 3.84 -1.28 -13.72
N ILE A 130 2.91 -0.37 -13.41
CA ILE A 130 2.20 0.45 -14.41
C ILE A 130 3.02 1.69 -14.74
N LEU A 131 3.49 2.41 -13.72
CA LEU A 131 4.03 3.75 -13.87
C LEU A 131 5.55 3.83 -13.92
N GLY A 132 6.27 2.87 -13.32
CA GLY A 132 7.68 3.04 -12.99
C GLY A 132 8.65 3.22 -14.18
N LEU A 133 8.19 2.98 -15.41
CA LEU A 133 8.96 3.24 -16.65
C LEU A 133 8.27 4.27 -17.56
N SER A 134 7.19 4.89 -17.09
CA SER A 134 6.28 5.73 -17.88
C SER A 134 5.92 7.03 -17.16
N ASP A 135 6.56 7.30 -16.03
CA ASP A 135 6.43 8.49 -15.19
C ASP A 135 6.80 9.78 -15.96
N THR A 136 7.88 9.73 -16.73
CA THR A 136 8.30 10.84 -17.60
C THR A 136 7.33 11.05 -18.77
N ASP A 137 6.95 9.98 -19.49
CA ASP A 137 6.00 10.04 -20.61
C ASP A 137 4.62 10.55 -20.20
N VAL A 138 4.14 10.16 -19.02
CA VAL A 138 2.85 10.65 -18.51
C VAL A 138 2.93 12.10 -18.05
N ALA A 139 4.06 12.51 -17.44
CA ALA A 139 4.26 13.89 -17.03
C ALA A 139 4.33 14.83 -18.23
N GLU A 140 5.06 14.44 -19.28
CA GLU A 140 5.13 15.17 -20.54
C GLU A 140 3.72 15.35 -21.15
N TYR A 141 2.95 14.26 -21.23
CA TYR A 141 1.58 14.30 -21.76
C TYR A 141 0.68 15.24 -20.95
N MET A 142 0.72 15.15 -19.63
CA MET A 142 -0.05 16.01 -18.75
C MET A 142 0.34 17.49 -18.90
N PHE A 143 1.64 17.78 -19.02
CA PHE A 143 2.14 19.14 -19.16
C PHE A 143 1.76 19.78 -20.50
N LYS A 144 1.97 19.06 -21.61
CA LYS A 144 1.76 19.57 -22.98
C LYS A 144 0.28 19.55 -23.38
N ALA A 145 -0.41 18.44 -23.17
CA ALA A 145 -1.78 18.25 -23.65
C ALA A 145 -2.83 18.76 -22.66
N LYS A 146 -2.50 18.86 -21.36
CA LYS A 146 -3.43 19.22 -20.28
C LYS A 146 -4.76 18.46 -20.40
N PRO A 147 -4.70 17.12 -20.45
CA PRO A 147 -5.85 16.29 -20.75
C PRO A 147 -6.90 16.40 -19.64
N LYS A 148 -8.17 16.16 -20.00
CA LYS A 148 -9.19 15.80 -19.01
C LYS A 148 -8.89 14.40 -18.46
N ILE A 149 -9.45 14.09 -17.29
CA ILE A 149 -9.21 12.82 -16.59
C ILE A 149 -9.51 11.58 -17.46
N ASP A 150 -10.56 11.60 -18.28
CA ASP A 150 -10.94 10.49 -19.16
C ASP A 150 -9.89 10.23 -20.26
N LEU A 151 -9.31 11.30 -20.80
CA LEU A 151 -8.22 11.21 -21.78
C LEU A 151 -6.93 10.74 -21.13
N LEU A 152 -6.64 11.18 -19.90
CA LEU A 152 -5.48 10.69 -19.14
C LEU A 152 -5.60 9.19 -18.81
N VAL A 153 -6.77 8.74 -18.34
CA VAL A 153 -7.04 7.32 -18.09
C VAL A 153 -6.86 6.50 -19.36
N LYS A 154 -7.42 6.96 -20.48
CA LYS A 154 -7.26 6.27 -21.78
C LYS A 154 -5.78 6.19 -22.16
N TYR A 155 -5.09 7.32 -22.15
CA TYR A 155 -3.68 7.41 -22.52
C TYR A 155 -2.83 6.49 -21.64
N LEU A 156 -2.87 6.64 -20.32
CA LEU A 156 -2.05 5.87 -19.40
C LEU A 156 -2.39 4.38 -19.45
N CYS A 157 -3.68 4.02 -19.35
CA CYS A 157 -4.08 2.64 -19.09
C CYS A 157 -4.29 1.79 -20.34
N LYS A 158 -4.61 2.40 -21.49
CA LYS A 158 -4.87 1.68 -22.75
C LYS A 158 -3.80 1.93 -23.81
N ASP A 159 -3.27 3.14 -23.89
CA ASP A 159 -2.36 3.50 -24.99
C ASP A 159 -0.89 3.28 -24.58
N LEU A 160 -0.48 3.77 -23.42
CA LEU A 160 0.91 3.73 -22.93
C LEU A 160 1.26 2.39 -22.27
N THR A 161 0.61 2.05 -21.15
CA THR A 161 1.02 0.91 -20.30
C THR A 161 0.33 -0.41 -20.64
N LYS A 162 -0.74 -0.34 -21.44
CA LYS A 162 -1.63 -1.46 -21.78
C LYS A 162 -2.27 -2.15 -20.56
N ALA A 163 -2.23 -1.57 -19.36
CA ALA A 163 -2.76 -2.13 -18.12
C ALA A 163 -4.23 -2.57 -18.20
N CYS A 164 -5.03 -1.92 -19.04
CA CYS A 164 -6.45 -2.21 -19.26
C CYS A 164 -6.76 -2.86 -20.61
N SER A 165 -5.75 -3.37 -21.34
CA SER A 165 -5.96 -3.97 -22.67
C SER A 165 -6.57 -5.37 -22.61
N VAL A 166 -6.38 -6.07 -21.48
CA VAL A 166 -6.91 -7.41 -21.25
C VAL A 166 -7.92 -7.32 -20.10
N LYS A 167 -9.09 -7.95 -20.27
CA LYS A 167 -10.06 -8.06 -19.18
C LYS A 167 -9.46 -8.87 -18.03
N PRO A 168 -9.59 -8.44 -16.77
CA PRO A 168 -9.10 -9.20 -15.64
C PRO A 168 -9.60 -10.65 -15.66
N PRO A 169 -8.73 -11.65 -15.42
CA PRO A 169 -9.15 -13.05 -15.35
C PRO A 169 -10.12 -13.28 -14.17
N ALA A 170 -10.82 -14.41 -14.16
CA ALA A 170 -11.63 -14.80 -13.02
C ALA A 170 -10.75 -15.42 -11.93
N VAL A 171 -11.00 -15.07 -10.67
CA VAL A 171 -10.31 -15.64 -9.50
C VAL A 171 -10.67 -17.13 -9.38
N PRO A 172 -9.68 -18.05 -9.28
CA PRO A 172 -9.93 -19.48 -9.09
C PRO A 172 -10.71 -19.79 -7.80
N LYS A 173 -11.64 -20.75 -7.84
CA LYS A 173 -12.56 -21.08 -6.72
C LYS A 173 -11.85 -21.45 -5.40
N MET A 174 -10.65 -22.05 -5.44
CA MET A 174 -9.92 -22.45 -4.23
C MET A 174 -9.22 -21.28 -3.52
N GLU A 175 -9.21 -20.09 -4.10
CA GLU A 175 -8.56 -18.89 -3.53
C GLU A 175 -9.53 -17.91 -2.88
N ILE A 176 -10.85 -18.11 -3.07
CA ILE A 176 -11.94 -17.24 -2.57
C ILE A 176 -12.07 -17.26 -1.03
N SER A 177 -11.28 -18.07 -0.32
CA SER A 177 -11.25 -18.08 1.15
C SER A 177 -10.23 -17.10 1.75
N ARG A 178 -9.46 -16.36 0.92
CA ARG A 178 -8.23 -15.69 1.38
C ARG A 178 -8.44 -14.24 1.79
N TYR A 179 -9.45 -13.53 1.25
CA TYR A 179 -9.82 -12.16 1.67
C TYR A 179 -11.05 -12.11 2.58
N THR A 180 -11.93 -13.12 2.51
CA THR A 180 -13.09 -13.25 3.41
C THR A 180 -12.69 -13.24 4.91
N ILE A 181 -11.57 -13.87 5.28
CA ILE A 181 -11.06 -13.87 6.67
C ILE A 181 -10.57 -12.46 7.10
N PHE A 182 -9.99 -11.69 6.18
CA PHE A 182 -9.44 -10.36 6.49
C PHE A 182 -10.55 -9.33 6.72
N SER A 183 -11.59 -9.34 5.87
CA SER A 183 -12.75 -8.45 6.02
C SER A 183 -13.54 -8.71 7.31
N LEU A 184 -13.63 -9.98 7.76
CA LEU A 184 -14.24 -10.35 9.05
C LEU A 184 -13.46 -9.85 10.28
N LYS A 185 -12.17 -9.54 10.13
CA LYS A 185 -11.37 -8.96 11.24
C LYS A 185 -11.53 -7.45 11.35
N LYS A 186 -11.83 -6.76 10.24
CA LYS A 186 -12.17 -5.31 10.20
C LYS A 186 -13.59 -5.04 10.72
N LYS A 187 -14.56 -5.92 10.43
CA LYS A 187 -15.88 -5.88 11.06
C LYS A 187 -15.77 -6.52 12.43
N GLY A 188 -15.45 -5.71 13.45
CA GLY A 188 -15.32 -6.17 14.83
C GLY A 188 -16.37 -7.24 15.18
N ILE A 189 -15.89 -8.34 15.75
CA ILE A 189 -16.70 -9.24 16.56
C ILE A 189 -17.19 -8.40 17.75
N SER A 190 -18.24 -7.62 17.50
CA SER A 190 -19.22 -7.21 18.48
C SER A 190 -20.23 -8.35 18.49
N GLY A 191 -19.97 -9.31 19.36
CA GLY A 191 -20.74 -10.55 19.48
C GLY A 191 -20.27 -11.27 20.72
N ALA A 192 -20.67 -10.72 21.86
CA ALA A 192 -20.61 -11.39 23.15
C ALA A 192 -21.27 -12.77 23.05
N ILE A 193 -20.63 -13.76 23.65
CA ILE A 193 -21.30 -14.90 24.30
C ILE A 193 -20.94 -14.77 25.79
#